data_AF-A0AAW9KI20-F1
#
_entry.id   AF-A0AAW9KI20-F1
#
_cell.length_a   1.000
_cell.length_b   1.000
_cell.length_c   1.000
_cell.angle_alpha   90.00
_cell.angle_beta   90.00
_cell.angle_gamma   90.00
#
_symmetry.space_group_name_H-M   'P 1'
#
loop_
_entity.id
_entity.type
_entity.pdbx_description
1 polymer ?
#
loop_
_entity_poly.entity_id
_entity_poly.type
_entity_poly.pdbx_seq_one_letter_code
_entity_poly.pdbx_strand_id
1 'polypeptide(L)'
;MNKVYIIGTGPGDEELLTLKAVEILKNCTAVLYDRLVSNNILNYLKEDCEIYYCGKEPGCHYKTQEEINKTLIRLAKEGHTVGRIKGGDPYVFGRGG
;
A
#
# COMPACT_ATOMS: atom_id res chain seq x y z
N MET A 1 -12.63 -9.52 -11.36
CA MET A 1 -12.13 -8.20 -11.79
C MET A 1 -11.10 -7.78 -10.77
N ASN A 2 -9.83 -7.79 -11.12
CA ASN A 2 -8.73 -7.61 -10.16
C ASN A 2 -8.51 -6.11 -9.97
N LYS A 3 -8.44 -5.66 -8.71
CA LYS A 3 -8.49 -4.24 -8.34
C LYS A 3 -7.17 -3.82 -7.71
N VAL A 4 -6.76 -2.59 -8.02
CA VAL A 4 -5.71 -1.88 -7.31
C VAL A 4 -6.38 -0.76 -6.51
N TYR A 5 -6.17 -0.75 -5.20
CA TYR A 5 -6.65 0.30 -4.31
C TYR A 5 -5.48 1.18 -3.89
N ILE A 6 -5.64 2.49 -3.97
CA ILE A 6 -4.66 3.44 -3.43
C ILE A 6 -5.23 3.95 -2.11
N ILE A 7 -4.58 3.58 -1.01
CA ILE A 7 -5.14 3.67 0.34
C ILE A 7 -4.34 4.71 1.13
N GLY A 8 -5.02 5.77 1.56
CA GLY A 8 -4.50 6.71 2.55
C GLY A 8 -4.66 6.16 3.95
N THR A 9 -3.61 6.29 4.77
CA THR A 9 -3.57 5.78 6.15
C THR A 9 -3.52 6.87 7.20
N GLY A 10 -3.72 8.13 6.80
CA GLY A 10 -3.66 9.26 7.72
C GLY A 10 -2.23 9.49 8.25
N PRO A 11 -2.06 10.35 9.26
CA PRO A 11 -0.74 10.80 9.72
C PRO A 11 -0.02 9.79 10.63
N GLY A 12 -0.62 8.65 10.96
CA GLY A 12 0.03 7.55 11.68
C GLY A 12 -0.82 6.91 12.79
N ASP A 13 -1.77 7.65 13.35
CA ASP A 13 -2.74 7.15 14.33
C ASP A 13 -3.80 6.28 13.63
N GLU A 14 -4.06 5.09 14.17
CA GLU A 14 -5.01 4.13 13.62
C GLU A 14 -6.46 4.62 13.70
N GLU A 15 -6.80 5.44 14.69
CA GLU A 15 -8.14 6.01 14.83
C GLU A 15 -8.49 6.97 13.68
N LEU A 16 -7.48 7.43 12.94
CA LEU A 16 -7.64 8.30 11.78
C LEU A 16 -7.83 7.52 10.48
N LEU A 17 -7.85 6.19 10.52
CA LEU A 17 -8.22 5.38 9.36
C LEU A 17 -9.70 5.54 9.03
N THR A 18 -9.97 5.65 7.73
CA THR A 18 -11.36 5.52 7.26
C THR A 18 -11.83 4.08 7.42
N LEU A 19 -13.13 3.89 7.69
CA LEU A 19 -13.74 2.55 7.73
C LEU A 19 -13.51 1.77 6.43
N LYS A 20 -13.49 2.47 5.29
CA LYS A 20 -13.26 1.84 3.99
C LYS A 20 -11.81 1.38 3.82
N ALA A 21 -10.83 2.12 4.33
CA ALA A 21 -9.44 1.69 4.33
C ALA A 21 -9.27 0.38 5.11
N VAL A 22 -9.85 0.28 6.31
CA VAL A 22 -9.82 -0.94 7.13
C VAL A 22 -10.47 -2.13 6.42
N GLU A 23 -11.63 -1.93 5.79
CA GLU A 23 -12.31 -2.97 5.02
C GLU A 23 -11.46 -3.47 3.84
N ILE A 24 -10.81 -2.56 3.11
CA ILE A 24 -9.97 -2.91 1.96
C ILE A 24 -8.71 -3.64 2.42
N LEU A 25 -8.02 -3.14 3.45
CA LEU A 25 -6.79 -3.76 3.99
C LEU A 25 -7.02 -5.23 4.35
N LYS A 26 -8.14 -5.54 5.03
CA LYS A 26 -8.54 -6.91 5.37
C LYS A 26 -8.78 -7.83 4.18
N ASN A 27 -9.02 -7.27 2.99
CA ASN A 27 -9.30 -8.01 1.77
C ASN A 27 -8.11 -8.05 0.79
N CYS A 28 -7.05 -7.27 1.03
CA CYS A 28 -5.86 -7.28 0.19
C CYS A 28 -5.13 -8.62 0.31
N THR A 29 -4.71 -9.15 -0.84
CA THR A 29 -3.86 -10.36 -0.92
C THR A 29 -2.43 -10.03 -1.36
N ALA A 30 -2.16 -8.78 -1.77
CA ALA A 30 -0.82 -8.24 -1.89
C ALA A 30 -0.85 -6.74 -1.59
N VAL A 31 0.18 -6.21 -0.93
CA VAL A 31 0.29 -4.79 -0.59
C VAL A 31 1.67 -4.22 -0.87
N LEU A 32 1.69 -2.96 -1.32
CA LEU A 32 2.90 -2.16 -1.48
C LEU A 32 2.82 -0.95 -0.55
N TYR A 33 3.78 -0.76 0.35
CA TYR A 33 3.75 0.34 1.33
C TYR A 33 5.04 1.16 1.38
N ASP A 34 4.92 2.40 1.87
CA ASP A 34 6.00 3.40 1.94
C ASP A 34 6.51 3.55 3.37
N ARG A 35 7.68 4.16 3.54
CA ARG A 35 8.30 4.43 4.85
C ARG A 35 7.39 5.21 5.82
N LEU A 36 6.50 6.06 5.31
CA LEU A 36 5.64 6.93 6.14
C LEU A 36 4.39 6.21 6.70
N VAL A 37 4.18 4.95 6.34
CA VAL A 37 3.08 4.15 6.86
C VAL A 37 3.47 3.62 8.24
N SER A 38 2.59 3.80 9.23
CA SER A 38 2.77 3.23 10.57
C SER A 38 2.70 1.70 10.51
N ASN A 39 3.58 1.00 11.23
CA ASN A 39 3.62 -0.47 11.21
C ASN A 39 2.31 -1.11 11.68
N ASN A 40 1.55 -0.44 12.55
CA ASN A 40 0.32 -0.99 13.10
C ASN A 40 -0.76 -1.19 12.01
N ILE A 41 -0.71 -0.41 10.92
CA ILE A 41 -1.60 -0.58 9.76
C ILE A 41 -1.47 -1.98 9.13
N LEU A 42 -0.28 -2.59 9.19
CA LEU A 42 -0.05 -3.91 8.62
C LEU A 42 -0.77 -5.01 9.41
N ASN A 43 -1.19 -4.75 10.66
CA ASN A 43 -1.94 -5.70 11.48
C ASN A 43 -3.35 -5.99 10.95
N TYR A 44 -3.88 -5.16 10.05
CA TYR A 44 -5.17 -5.39 9.39
C TYR A 44 -5.10 -6.37 8.22
N LEU A 45 -3.88 -6.70 7.77
CA LEU A 45 -3.67 -7.59 6.64
C LEU A 45 -3.90 -9.04 7.04
N LYS A 46 -4.25 -9.88 6.06
CA LYS A 46 -4.28 -11.34 6.26
C LYS A 46 -2.87 -11.87 6.44
N GLU A 47 -2.74 -12.99 7.16
CA GLU A 47 -1.44 -13.65 7.38
C GLU A 47 -0.77 -14.09 6.08
N ASP A 48 -1.55 -14.43 5.05
CA ASP A 48 -1.09 -14.85 3.73
C ASP A 48 -0.94 -13.68 2.73
N CYS A 49 -1.07 -12.43 3.18
CA CYS A 49 -0.91 -11.27 2.32
C CYS A 49 0.56 -11.07 1.93
N GLU A 50 0.84 -10.95 0.63
CA GLU A 50 2.20 -10.62 0.19
C GLU A 50 2.54 -9.16 0.47
N ILE A 51 3.63 -8.89 1.19
CA ILE A 51 4.00 -7.54 1.61
C ILE A 51 5.26 -7.06 0.89
N TYR A 52 5.16 -5.94 0.18
CA TYR A 52 6.24 -5.34 -0.60
C TYR A 52 6.58 -3.93 -0.07
N TYR A 53 7.77 -3.77 0.51
CA TYR A 53 8.25 -2.46 0.93
C TYR A 53 8.79 -1.64 -0.27
N CYS A 54 8.35 -0.38 -0.38
CA CYS A 54 8.72 0.55 -1.45
C CYS A 54 9.49 1.78 -0.96
N GLY A 55 9.78 1.88 0.34
CA GLY A 55 10.48 3.01 0.92
C GLY A 55 11.99 3.00 0.66
N LYS A 56 12.64 4.13 0.97
CA LYS A 56 14.09 4.27 0.86
C LYS A 56 14.77 3.63 2.08
N GLU A 57 15.51 2.56 1.86
CA GLU A 57 16.57 2.14 2.79
C GLU A 57 17.89 2.80 2.39
N PRO A 58 18.68 3.29 3.36
CA PRO A 58 20.03 3.78 3.08
C PRO A 58 20.87 2.68 2.42
N GLY A 59 21.36 2.93 1.20
CA GLY A 59 22.22 2.00 0.46
C GLY A 59 21.51 1.07 -0.54
N CYS A 60 20.18 1.05 -0.60
CA CYS A 60 19.43 0.24 -1.56
C CYS A 60 19.07 1.04 -2.83
N HIS A 61 19.20 0.40 -4.00
CA HIS A 61 18.69 0.93 -5.28
C HIS A 61 17.20 1.27 -5.13
N TYR A 62 16.88 2.55 -5.32
CA TYR A 62 15.53 3.09 -5.19
C TYR A 62 14.58 2.46 -6.22
N LYS A 63 13.45 1.90 -5.76
CA LYS A 63 12.34 1.59 -6.67
C LYS A 63 11.75 2.90 -7.19
N THR A 64 11.93 3.13 -8.48
CA THR A 64 11.30 4.21 -9.22
C THR A 64 9.78 4.09 -9.17
N GLN A 65 9.09 5.22 -9.38
CA GLN A 65 7.63 5.22 -9.49
C GLN A 65 7.14 4.27 -10.60
N GLU A 66 7.89 4.19 -11.70
CA GLU A 66 7.57 3.29 -12.80
C GLU A 66 7.68 1.80 -12.40
N GLU A 67 8.70 1.41 -11.63
CA GLU A 67 8.84 0.04 -11.13
C GLU A 67 7.74 -0.32 -10.12
N ILE A 68 7.34 0.62 -9.27
CA ILE A 68 6.18 0.45 -8.38
C ILE A 68 4.92 0.23 -9.21
N ASN A 69 4.67 1.08 -10.21
CA ASN A 69 3.50 0.95 -11.08
C ASN A 69 3.50 -0.37 -11.86
N LYS A 70 4.65 -0.81 -12.38
CA LYS A 70 4.81 -2.13 -13.03
C LYS A 70 4.49 -3.27 -12.07
N THR A 71 4.92 -3.17 -10.81
CA THR A 71 4.64 -4.18 -9.78
C THR A 71 3.15 -4.25 -9.46
N LEU A 72 2.47 -3.10 -9.30
CA LEU A 72 1.02 -3.04 -9.09
C LEU A 72 0.25 -3.72 -10.24
N ILE A 73 0.63 -3.41 -11.49
CA ILE A 73 0.00 -4.00 -12.68
C ILE A 73 0.24 -5.51 -12.74
N ARG A 74 1.48 -5.97 -12.45
CA ARG A 74 1.83 -7.39 -12.44
C ARG A 74 0.97 -8.17 -11.44
N LEU A 75 0.94 -7.74 -10.18
CA LEU A 75 0.17 -8.40 -9.11
C LEU A 75 -1.33 -8.43 -9.42
N ALA A 76 -1.88 -7.34 -9.96
CA ALA A 76 -3.28 -7.32 -10.38
C ALA A 76 -3.55 -8.31 -11.52
N LYS A 77 -2.62 -8.48 -12.48
CA LYS A 77 -2.73 -9.49 -13.54
C LYS A 77 -2.60 -10.92 -13.02
N GLU A 78 -1.83 -11.13 -11.96
CA GLU A 78 -1.66 -12.43 -11.28
C GLU A 78 -2.89 -12.85 -10.44
N GLY A 79 -3.89 -11.97 -10.26
CA GLY A 79 -5.14 -12.29 -9.56
C GLY A 79 -5.26 -11.66 -8.18
N HIS A 80 -4.26 -10.90 -7.72
CA HIS A 80 -4.29 -10.30 -6.40
C HIS A 80 -5.28 -9.14 -6.30
N THR A 81 -5.85 -8.96 -5.11
CA THR A 81 -6.45 -7.69 -4.70
C THR A 81 -5.33 -6.84 -4.10
N VAL A 82 -4.90 -5.81 -4.83
CA VAL A 82 -3.65 -5.10 -4.53
C VAL A 82 -3.93 -3.81 -3.75
N GLY A 83 -3.28 -3.63 -2.60
CA GLY A 83 -3.32 -2.40 -1.80
C GLY A 83 -2.03 -1.59 -1.94
N ARG A 84 -2.11 -0.40 -2.51
CA ARG A 84 -1.02 0.60 -2.49
C ARG A 84 -1.21 1.51 -1.28
N ILE A 85 -0.53 1.18 -0.19
CA ILE A 85 -0.67 1.86 1.11
C ILE A 85 0.25 3.08 1.16
N LYS A 86 -0.31 4.23 1.51
CA LYS A 86 0.38 5.51 1.56
C LYS A 86 0.11 6.21 2.89
N GLY A 87 1.15 6.83 3.47
CA GLY A 87 1.01 7.72 4.61
C GLY A 87 0.25 8.99 4.21
N GLY A 88 -0.59 9.50 5.10
CA GLY A 88 -1.45 10.65 4.86
C GLY A 88 -2.57 10.36 3.85
N ASP A 89 -2.78 11.31 2.94
CA ASP A 89 -3.71 11.20 1.83
C ASP A 89 -2.95 10.85 0.52
N PRO A 90 -3.46 9.95 -0.33
CA PRO A 90 -2.79 9.54 -1.57
C PRO A 90 -2.51 10.65 -2.57
N TYR A 91 -3.35 11.69 -2.60
CA TYR A 91 -3.33 12.75 -3.61
C TYR A 91 -2.77 14.08 -3.09
N VAL A 92 -2.58 14.24 -1.78
CA VAL A 92 -1.85 15.38 -1.21
C VAL A 92 -0.36 15.08 -1.17
N PHE A 93 0.38 15.52 -2.21
CA PHE A 93 1.82 15.27 -2.41
C PHE A 93 2.24 13.79 -2.45
N GLY A 94 1.28 12.86 -2.43
CA GLY A 94 1.52 11.42 -2.36
C GLY A 94 1.83 10.76 -3.69
N ARG A 95 1.58 11.39 -4.84
CA ARG A 95 1.66 10.75 -6.18
C ARG A 95 0.72 9.54 -6.30
N GLY A 96 -0.55 9.69 -5.94
CA GLY A 96 -1.56 8.63 -6.06
C GLY A 96 -1.99 8.30 -7.49
N GLY A 97 -1.27 8.75 -8.51
CA GLY A 97 -1.57 8.52 -9.94
C GLY A 97 -0.50 7.68 -10.61
#